data_AF-A0A972WIG3-F1
#
_entry.id   AF-A0A972WIG3-F1
#
_cell.length_a   1.000
_cell.length_b   1.000
_cell.length_c   1.000
_cell.angle_alpha   90.00
_cell.angle_beta   90.00
_cell.angle_gamma   90.00
#
_symmetry.space_group_name_H-M   'P 1'
#
loop_
_entity.id
_entity.type
_entity.pdbx_description
1 polymer ?
#
loop_
_entity_poly.entity_id
_entity_poly.type
_entity_poly.pdbx_seq_one_letter_code
_entity_poly.pdbx_strand_id
1 'polypeptide(L)'
;MPCRQHTFIAIISLLCALAAAPASAQTNGQVRIQGVPIPEAGSSATVAPGGAILDLREEMRMFVQRISTYARDLKPNFVVIAKNGLDLLVKRDATDETKTAPARAYMRAIDGVMQEGLFFDEARAGRPFGAPPLPDRQAQMLAMADYARRSGLKVLTLDFGSDNKTVDEARKQASERGFISLVADTPSAEIFKLPAYPPRPPNENPNSVISLNMVQNFATVRNSGPYGQQAQFALKMHDTNYDALMVEVFHGREPLSRQAVETLKYKKLGAKRLVFAYMNVGTAASYHYYWRANWREGSPYWINSPLRDDPDRYHVEYWNADWQGVMSGNPNSYLYGIIAQGFDGVVLDGLDVYKFFEGGSEAEIQ
;
A
#
# COMPACT_ATOMS: atom_id res chain seq x y z
N MET A 1 86.22 48.40 12.06
CA MET A 1 86.71 47.64 10.90
C MET A 1 85.52 47.31 10.00
N PRO A 2 85.50 47.85 8.77
CA PRO A 2 84.41 47.74 7.77
C PRO A 2 84.57 46.42 6.98
N CYS A 3 83.58 45.89 6.24
CA CYS A 3 83.21 46.23 4.85
C CYS A 3 82.14 45.18 4.43
N ARG A 4 80.97 45.50 3.85
CA ARG A 4 80.70 45.78 2.41
C ARG A 4 81.42 44.79 1.48
N GLN A 5 80.90 44.23 0.39
CA GLN A 5 79.71 44.42 -0.44
C GLN A 5 79.79 43.36 -1.57
N HIS A 6 78.65 43.05 -2.19
CA HIS A 6 78.43 42.83 -3.63
C HIS A 6 79.08 41.65 -4.44
N THR A 7 78.17 40.79 -4.94
CA THR A 7 77.86 40.50 -6.37
C THR A 7 78.87 39.76 -7.26
N PHE A 8 78.44 38.63 -7.88
CA PHE A 8 78.63 38.24 -9.30
C PHE A 8 77.83 36.92 -9.56
N ILE A 9 76.65 36.97 -10.20
CA ILE A 9 76.34 36.66 -11.61
C ILE A 9 76.95 35.35 -12.13
N ALA A 10 76.09 34.36 -12.41
CA ALA A 10 76.23 33.43 -13.53
C ALA A 10 74.84 33.10 -14.09
N ILE A 11 74.57 33.66 -15.28
CA ILE A 11 73.45 33.31 -16.16
C ILE A 11 73.89 32.08 -16.95
N ILE A 12 73.15 30.97 -16.85
CA ILE A 12 73.17 29.91 -17.86
C ILE A 12 71.75 29.71 -18.33
N SER A 13 71.48 30.22 -19.53
CA SER A 13 70.30 29.92 -20.32
C SER A 13 70.47 28.54 -20.94
N LEU A 14 69.57 27.60 -20.66
CA LEU A 14 69.40 26.39 -21.47
C LEU A 14 67.93 26.23 -21.87
N LEU A 15 67.75 26.21 -23.18
CA LEU A 15 66.49 26.07 -23.91
C LEU A 15 66.00 24.62 -23.90
N CYS A 16 64.67 24.48 -23.86
CA CYS A 16 63.84 23.40 -24.43
C CYS A 16 64.01 21.94 -23.97
N ALA A 17 62.99 21.42 -23.28
CA ALA A 17 62.08 20.42 -23.84
C ALA A 17 60.83 20.27 -22.94
N LEU A 18 59.65 20.62 -23.46
CA LEU A 18 58.37 20.18 -22.88
C LEU A 18 58.25 18.67 -23.10
N ALA A 19 58.22 17.91 -22.02
CA ALA A 19 57.63 16.58 -22.01
C ALA A 19 56.37 16.65 -21.13
N ALA A 20 55.21 16.44 -21.75
CA ALA A 20 53.93 16.38 -21.06
C ALA A 20 53.89 15.11 -20.18
N ALA A 21 53.74 15.30 -18.87
CA ALA A 21 53.32 14.23 -17.97
C ALA A 21 51.78 14.17 -17.95
N PRO A 22 51.14 13.00 -18.00
CA PRO A 22 49.70 12.91 -17.93
C PRO A 22 49.24 13.33 -16.52
N ALA A 23 48.31 14.29 -16.47
CA ALA A 23 47.57 14.62 -15.27
C ALA A 23 46.80 13.36 -14.83
N SER A 24 47.14 12.83 -13.66
CA SER A 24 46.31 11.84 -12.99
C SER A 24 45.00 12.53 -12.57
N ALA A 25 43.90 12.06 -13.16
CA ALA A 25 42.57 12.50 -12.80
C ALA A 25 42.30 12.20 -11.32
N GLN A 26 41.92 13.23 -10.56
CA GLN A 26 41.32 13.05 -9.24
C GLN A 26 40.02 12.27 -9.40
N THR A 27 40.01 11.02 -8.94
CA THR A 27 38.79 10.22 -8.78
C THR A 27 37.87 10.87 -7.75
N ASN A 28 36.63 11.14 -8.16
CA ASN A 28 35.53 11.54 -7.29
C ASN A 28 35.35 10.55 -6.13
N GLY A 29 35.23 11.09 -4.91
CA GLY A 29 35.13 10.31 -3.68
C GLY A 29 33.86 9.46 -3.63
N GLN A 30 34.03 8.15 -3.46
CA GLN A 30 32.94 7.23 -3.09
C GLN A 30 32.58 7.44 -1.61
N VAL A 31 31.29 7.63 -1.32
CA VAL A 31 30.77 7.64 0.05
C VAL A 31 30.82 6.21 0.60
N ARG A 32 31.47 6.03 1.76
CA ARG A 32 31.61 4.74 2.45
C ARG A 32 30.83 4.78 3.76
N ILE A 33 29.99 3.77 4.02
CA ILE A 33 29.46 3.47 5.36
C ILE A 33 30.17 2.20 5.84
N GLN A 34 30.85 2.27 6.99
CA GLN A 34 31.56 1.14 7.61
C GLN A 34 32.56 0.38 6.71
N GLY A 35 33.20 1.08 5.76
CA GLY A 35 34.31 0.54 4.99
C GLY A 35 33.95 -0.41 3.84
N VAL A 36 32.65 -0.60 3.54
CA VAL A 36 32.19 -1.40 2.39
C VAL A 36 31.81 -0.45 1.24
N PRO A 37 32.28 -0.67 0.00
CA PRO A 37 31.83 0.09 -1.17
C PRO A 37 30.35 -0.20 -1.47
N ILE A 38 29.55 0.84 -1.70
CA ILE A 38 28.19 0.70 -2.24
C ILE A 38 28.32 0.29 -3.72
N PRO A 39 27.73 -0.84 -4.17
CA PRO A 39 27.64 -1.13 -5.59
C PRO A 39 26.84 -0.03 -6.27
N GLU A 40 27.34 0.51 -7.40
CA GLU A 40 26.53 1.37 -8.26
C GLU A 40 25.21 0.66 -8.58
N ALA A 41 24.09 1.37 -8.39
CA ALA A 41 22.75 0.88 -8.63
C ALA A 41 22.57 0.57 -10.13
N GLY A 42 23.00 -0.61 -10.55
CA GLY A 42 22.56 -1.21 -11.79
C GLY A 42 21.09 -1.56 -11.64
N SER A 43 20.24 -0.98 -12.51
CA SER A 43 18.86 -1.41 -12.70
C SER A 43 18.84 -2.92 -12.97
N SER A 44 18.54 -3.71 -11.94
CA SER A 44 18.35 -5.14 -12.08
C SER A 44 16.89 -5.36 -12.44
N ALA A 45 16.61 -5.41 -13.74
CA ALA A 45 15.39 -6.05 -14.21
C ALA A 45 15.37 -7.48 -13.65
N THR A 46 14.36 -7.80 -12.86
CA THR A 46 14.17 -9.13 -12.29
C THR A 46 13.85 -10.11 -13.42
N VAL A 47 14.82 -10.97 -13.74
CA VAL A 47 14.68 -11.98 -14.81
C VAL A 47 14.05 -13.25 -14.24
N ALA A 48 12.88 -13.63 -14.76
CA ALA A 48 12.25 -14.92 -14.45
C ALA A 48 13.03 -16.09 -15.08
N PRO A 49 12.89 -17.35 -14.59
CA PRO A 49 13.46 -18.51 -15.24
C PRO A 49 12.90 -18.64 -16.67
N GLY A 50 13.71 -18.32 -17.69
CA GLY A 50 13.30 -18.32 -19.10
C GLY A 50 13.63 -17.06 -19.90
N GLY A 51 14.26 -16.03 -19.29
CA GLY A 51 14.75 -14.87 -20.04
C GLY A 51 13.68 -13.87 -20.50
N ALA A 52 12.43 -14.04 -20.07
CA ALA A 52 11.40 -13.01 -20.20
C ALA A 52 11.54 -12.01 -19.04
N ILE A 53 11.44 -10.71 -19.37
CA ILE A 53 11.32 -9.63 -18.38
C ILE A 53 10.02 -9.88 -17.60
N LEU A 54 10.11 -9.98 -16.28
CA LEU A 54 8.96 -10.20 -15.40
C LEU A 54 8.07 -8.95 -15.40
N ASP A 55 6.83 -9.07 -15.87
CA ASP A 55 5.82 -8.00 -15.75
C ASP A 55 5.24 -8.04 -14.32
N LEU A 56 5.86 -7.28 -13.43
CA LEU A 56 5.51 -7.16 -12.02
C LEU A 56 4.05 -6.73 -11.81
N ARG A 57 3.52 -5.84 -12.65
CA ARG A 57 2.13 -5.40 -12.60
C ARG A 57 1.18 -6.53 -12.99
N GLU A 58 1.52 -7.30 -14.01
CA GLU A 58 0.74 -8.48 -14.39
C GLU A 58 0.80 -9.59 -13.33
N GLU A 59 1.94 -9.82 -12.71
CA GLU A 59 2.06 -10.77 -11.59
C GLU A 59 1.13 -10.41 -10.42
N MET A 60 1.07 -9.12 -10.05
CA MET A 60 0.14 -8.65 -9.02
C MET A 60 -1.31 -8.88 -9.44
N ARG A 61 -1.66 -8.54 -10.69
CA ARG A 61 -3.00 -8.80 -11.23
C ARG A 61 -3.36 -10.29 -11.18
N MET A 62 -2.45 -11.17 -11.57
CA MET A 62 -2.68 -12.61 -11.55
C MET A 62 -2.80 -13.14 -10.13
N PHE A 63 -2.02 -12.62 -9.19
CA PHE A 63 -2.12 -13.01 -7.79
C PHE A 63 -3.48 -12.64 -7.19
N VAL A 64 -3.98 -11.42 -7.43
CA VAL A 64 -5.33 -11.00 -7.02
C VAL A 64 -6.41 -11.87 -7.67
N GLN A 65 -6.25 -12.23 -8.95
CA GLN A 65 -7.17 -13.16 -9.63
C GLN A 65 -7.20 -14.55 -8.98
N ARG A 66 -6.04 -15.09 -8.57
CA ARG A 66 -5.94 -16.37 -7.84
C ARG A 66 -6.60 -16.29 -6.46
N ILE A 67 -6.36 -15.21 -5.70
CA ILE A 67 -7.01 -14.93 -4.41
C ILE A 67 -8.52 -14.92 -4.57
N SER A 68 -9.02 -14.14 -5.53
CA SER A 68 -10.44 -14.00 -5.81
C SER A 68 -11.11 -15.32 -6.18
N THR A 69 -10.48 -16.10 -7.07
CA THR A 69 -10.98 -17.41 -7.49
C THR A 69 -11.08 -18.37 -6.29
N TYR A 70 -9.99 -18.53 -5.55
CA TYR A 70 -9.98 -19.42 -4.37
C TYR A 70 -11.01 -19.01 -3.31
N ALA A 71 -11.14 -17.71 -3.05
CA ALA A 71 -12.11 -17.22 -2.07
C ALA A 71 -13.55 -17.51 -2.49
N ARG A 72 -13.87 -17.30 -3.77
CA ARG A 72 -15.22 -17.47 -4.31
C ARG A 72 -15.60 -18.94 -4.50
N ASP A 73 -14.63 -19.83 -4.72
CA ASP A 73 -14.85 -21.28 -4.70
C ASP A 73 -15.31 -21.76 -3.31
N LEU A 74 -14.81 -21.15 -2.24
CA LEU A 74 -15.19 -21.47 -0.86
C LEU A 74 -16.43 -20.70 -0.37
N LYS A 75 -16.59 -19.45 -0.83
CA LYS A 75 -17.70 -18.55 -0.47
C LYS A 75 -18.11 -17.73 -1.70
N PRO A 76 -19.14 -18.14 -2.46
CA PRO A 76 -19.48 -17.55 -3.77
C PRO A 76 -19.65 -16.03 -3.80
N ASN A 77 -20.09 -15.42 -2.70
CA ASN A 77 -20.31 -13.98 -2.59
C ASN A 77 -19.17 -13.25 -1.86
N PHE A 78 -17.96 -13.84 -1.80
CA PHE A 78 -16.82 -13.20 -1.15
C PHE A 78 -16.36 -11.97 -1.92
N VAL A 79 -16.35 -10.84 -1.24
CA VAL A 79 -16.02 -9.53 -1.81
C VAL A 79 -14.51 -9.32 -1.80
N VAL A 80 -13.96 -8.80 -2.90
CA VAL A 80 -12.54 -8.41 -3.00
C VAL A 80 -12.45 -6.93 -3.34
N ILE A 81 -11.91 -6.13 -2.42
CA ILE A 81 -11.65 -4.70 -2.61
C ILE A 81 -10.14 -4.51 -2.76
N ALA A 82 -9.71 -3.92 -3.88
CA ALA A 82 -8.32 -3.55 -4.09
C ALA A 82 -8.03 -2.20 -3.41
N LYS A 83 -7.16 -2.18 -2.42
CA LYS A 83 -6.70 -0.92 -1.81
C LYS A 83 -5.51 -0.38 -2.58
N ASN A 84 -5.56 0.92 -2.88
CA ASN A 84 -4.63 1.62 -3.76
C ASN A 84 -4.48 0.89 -5.11
N GLY A 85 -3.31 0.94 -5.74
CA GLY A 85 -3.03 0.15 -6.96
C GLY A 85 -3.95 0.45 -8.15
N LEU A 86 -4.53 1.65 -8.26
CA LEU A 86 -5.43 2.05 -9.36
C LEU A 86 -4.81 1.83 -10.75
N ASP A 87 -3.49 1.95 -10.88
CA ASP A 87 -2.75 1.69 -12.12
C ASP A 87 -2.89 0.24 -12.62
N LEU A 88 -3.20 -0.73 -11.74
CA LEU A 88 -3.41 -2.12 -12.11
C LEU A 88 -4.70 -2.33 -12.92
N LEU A 89 -5.58 -1.33 -13.01
CA LEU A 89 -6.79 -1.37 -13.83
C LEU A 89 -6.49 -1.36 -15.34
N VAL A 90 -5.28 -0.93 -15.74
CA VAL A 90 -4.86 -0.84 -17.13
C VAL A 90 -3.51 -1.53 -17.38
N LYS A 91 -3.38 -2.19 -18.53
CA LYS A 91 -2.12 -2.72 -19.04
C LYS A 91 -1.46 -1.64 -19.87
N ARG A 92 -0.18 -1.35 -19.62
CA ARG A 92 0.60 -0.38 -20.41
C ARG A 92 1.45 -1.14 -21.42
N ASP A 93 1.62 -0.56 -22.60
CA ASP A 93 2.55 -1.10 -23.59
C ASP A 93 3.99 -0.98 -23.07
N ALA A 94 4.81 -2.02 -23.30
CA ALA A 94 6.17 -2.07 -22.80
C ALA A 94 7.11 -1.03 -23.45
N THR A 95 6.74 -0.51 -24.61
CA THR A 95 7.53 0.47 -25.38
C THR A 95 6.93 1.88 -25.34
N ASP A 96 5.65 2.00 -24.99
CA ASP A 96 4.93 3.28 -24.94
C ASP A 96 3.90 3.28 -23.80
N GLU A 97 4.30 3.77 -22.63
CA GLU A 97 3.45 3.78 -21.43
C GLU A 97 2.16 4.61 -21.55
N THR A 98 2.05 5.45 -22.59
CA THR A 98 0.84 6.20 -22.90
C THR A 98 -0.24 5.32 -23.53
N LYS A 99 0.16 4.22 -24.19
CA LYS A 99 -0.76 3.23 -24.74
C LYS A 99 -1.22 2.30 -23.63
N THR A 100 -2.52 2.36 -23.36
CA THR A 100 -3.16 1.56 -22.31
C THR A 100 -4.26 0.66 -22.87
N ALA A 101 -4.41 -0.52 -22.29
CA ALA A 101 -5.51 -1.44 -22.55
C ALA A 101 -6.20 -1.83 -21.22
N PRO A 102 -7.53 -2.02 -21.20
CA PRO A 102 -8.24 -2.44 -19.99
C PRO A 102 -7.76 -3.79 -19.44
N ALA A 103 -7.45 -3.87 -18.15
CA ALA A 103 -7.11 -5.14 -17.48
C ALA A 103 -8.37 -5.94 -17.10
N ARG A 104 -9.15 -6.35 -18.11
CA ARG A 104 -10.51 -6.91 -17.93
C ARG A 104 -10.61 -8.14 -17.03
N ALA A 105 -9.58 -8.98 -17.00
CA ALA A 105 -9.59 -10.17 -16.14
C ALA A 105 -9.42 -9.77 -14.66
N TYR A 106 -8.46 -8.89 -14.38
CA TYR A 106 -8.26 -8.29 -13.06
C TYR A 106 -9.50 -7.52 -12.57
N MET A 107 -10.08 -6.65 -13.40
CA MET A 107 -11.28 -5.89 -13.02
C MET A 107 -12.49 -6.78 -12.72
N ARG A 108 -12.60 -7.98 -13.31
CA ARG A 108 -13.65 -8.96 -12.97
C ARG A 108 -13.35 -9.75 -11.69
N ALA A 109 -12.09 -9.79 -11.26
CA ALA A 109 -11.69 -10.46 -10.04
C ALA A 109 -11.92 -9.61 -8.78
N ILE A 110 -12.13 -8.30 -8.92
CA ILE A 110 -12.41 -7.37 -7.82
C ILE A 110 -13.82 -6.79 -7.91
N ASP A 111 -14.39 -6.43 -6.78
CA ASP A 111 -15.73 -5.83 -6.66
C ASP A 111 -15.67 -4.32 -6.44
N GLY A 112 -14.55 -3.83 -5.93
CA GLY A 112 -14.32 -2.42 -5.68
C GLY A 112 -12.86 -2.05 -5.54
N VAL A 113 -12.62 -0.74 -5.49
CA VAL A 113 -11.33 -0.14 -5.16
C VAL A 113 -11.50 0.77 -3.95
N MET A 114 -10.48 0.82 -3.10
CA MET A 114 -10.35 1.83 -2.05
C MET A 114 -9.08 2.64 -2.29
N GLN A 115 -9.21 3.94 -2.57
CA GLN A 115 -8.05 4.81 -2.77
C GLN A 115 -7.83 5.66 -1.52
N GLU A 116 -6.62 5.60 -0.96
CA GLU A 116 -6.18 6.51 0.08
C GLU A 116 -5.75 7.86 -0.48
N GLY A 117 -6.00 8.94 0.26
CA GLY A 117 -5.50 10.26 -0.05
C GLY A 117 -5.91 10.80 -1.43
N LEU A 118 -7.14 10.54 -1.87
CA LEU A 118 -7.61 10.98 -3.19
C LEU A 118 -7.86 12.50 -3.22
N PHE A 119 -8.39 13.04 -2.13
CA PHE A 119 -8.73 14.44 -1.94
C PHE A 119 -7.84 15.11 -0.92
N PHE A 120 -7.54 14.42 0.19
CA PHE A 120 -6.66 14.91 1.26
C PHE A 120 -5.75 13.78 1.72
N ASP A 121 -4.45 14.00 1.51
CA ASP A 121 -3.42 12.98 1.69
C ASP A 121 -2.94 12.91 3.14
N GLU A 122 -2.29 11.81 3.46
CA GLU A 122 -1.54 11.67 4.69
C GLU A 122 -0.30 12.59 4.68
N ALA A 123 0.40 12.68 5.81
CA ALA A 123 1.64 13.44 5.86
C ALA A 123 2.70 12.79 4.96
N ARG A 124 3.21 13.52 3.96
CA ARG A 124 4.18 12.97 3.00
C ARG A 124 5.16 14.00 2.48
N ALA A 125 6.44 13.63 2.43
CA ALA A 125 7.51 14.38 1.73
C ALA A 125 7.47 15.91 1.99
N GLY A 126 7.43 16.31 3.26
CA GLY A 126 7.40 17.72 3.66
C GLY A 126 6.04 18.41 3.51
N ARG A 127 4.98 17.69 3.13
CA ARG A 127 3.61 18.21 3.11
C ARG A 127 2.84 17.75 4.35
N PRO A 128 2.01 18.63 4.94
CA PRO A 128 1.32 18.35 6.19
C PRO A 128 0.18 17.35 6.01
N PHE A 129 -0.18 16.67 7.10
CA PHE A 129 -1.34 15.79 7.19
C PHE A 129 -2.62 16.52 6.77
N GLY A 130 -3.42 15.91 5.90
CA GLY A 130 -4.65 16.49 5.37
C GLY A 130 -4.43 17.56 4.31
N ALA A 131 -3.24 17.66 3.70
CA ALA A 131 -3.04 18.50 2.53
C ALA A 131 -3.54 17.79 1.25
N PRO A 132 -4.23 18.49 0.33
CA PRO A 132 -4.62 17.90 -0.96
C PRO A 132 -3.41 17.39 -1.74
N PRO A 133 -3.44 16.24 -2.43
CA PRO A 133 -2.31 15.73 -3.21
C PRO A 133 -1.74 16.75 -4.21
N LEU A 134 -0.52 16.51 -4.71
CA LEU A 134 0.01 17.36 -5.78
C LEU A 134 -0.94 17.33 -6.99
N PRO A 135 -1.19 18.46 -7.68
CA PRO A 135 -2.24 18.56 -8.71
C PRO A 135 -2.17 17.46 -9.78
N ASP A 136 -0.98 17.17 -10.32
CA ASP A 136 -0.82 16.16 -11.36
C ASP A 136 -1.09 14.74 -10.84
N ARG A 137 -0.60 14.41 -9.64
CA ARG A 137 -0.87 13.13 -8.97
C ARG A 137 -2.37 13.01 -8.68
N GLN A 138 -2.99 14.07 -8.18
CA GLN A 138 -4.42 14.08 -7.88
C GLN A 138 -5.24 13.85 -9.14
N ALA A 139 -4.93 14.55 -10.23
CA ALA A 139 -5.60 14.40 -11.51
C ALA A 139 -5.50 12.97 -12.06
N GLN A 140 -4.32 12.34 -11.95
CA GLN A 140 -4.10 10.95 -12.34
C GLN A 140 -4.92 9.97 -11.51
N MET A 141 -4.89 10.10 -10.18
CA MET A 141 -5.67 9.25 -9.27
C MET A 141 -7.18 9.41 -9.52
N LEU A 142 -7.67 10.65 -9.70
CA LEU A 142 -9.08 10.92 -10.01
C LEU A 142 -9.48 10.30 -11.36
N ALA A 143 -8.65 10.42 -12.39
CA ALA A 143 -8.92 9.83 -13.69
C ALA A 143 -9.06 8.30 -13.62
N MET A 144 -8.18 7.64 -12.86
CA MET A 144 -8.25 6.18 -12.67
C MET A 144 -9.40 5.76 -11.74
N ALA A 145 -9.73 6.52 -10.70
CA ALA A 145 -10.89 6.28 -9.85
C ALA A 145 -12.21 6.42 -10.63
N ASP A 146 -12.32 7.44 -11.48
CA ASP A 146 -13.46 7.60 -12.38
C ASP A 146 -13.53 6.43 -13.39
N TYR A 147 -12.38 5.96 -13.88
CA TYR A 147 -12.31 4.79 -14.76
C TYR A 147 -12.77 3.51 -14.05
N ALA A 148 -12.38 3.29 -12.79
CA ALA A 148 -12.86 2.19 -11.97
C ALA A 148 -14.40 2.23 -11.85
N ARG A 149 -14.95 3.41 -11.52
CA ARG A 149 -16.39 3.60 -11.38
C ARG A 149 -17.16 3.32 -12.67
N ARG A 150 -16.68 3.84 -13.81
CA ARG A 150 -17.27 3.59 -15.14
C ARG A 150 -17.16 2.12 -15.56
N SER A 151 -16.15 1.41 -15.05
CA SER A 151 -15.96 -0.02 -15.28
C SER A 151 -16.84 -0.91 -14.38
N GLY A 152 -17.70 -0.30 -13.55
CA GLY A 152 -18.67 -1.01 -12.71
C GLY A 152 -18.17 -1.34 -11.31
N LEU A 153 -16.96 -0.91 -10.94
CA LEU A 153 -16.41 -1.12 -9.60
C LEU A 153 -16.99 -0.11 -8.60
N LYS A 154 -17.18 -0.56 -7.36
CA LYS A 154 -17.44 0.35 -6.24
C LYS A 154 -16.17 1.14 -5.94
N VAL A 155 -16.28 2.46 -5.76
CA VAL A 155 -15.13 3.31 -5.41
C VAL A 155 -15.32 3.87 -4.01
N LEU A 156 -14.37 3.54 -3.14
CA LEU A 156 -14.28 4.00 -1.76
C LEU A 156 -13.05 4.91 -1.63
N THR A 157 -13.15 5.98 -0.84
CA THR A 157 -12.01 6.86 -0.56
C THR A 157 -11.77 6.90 0.93
N LEU A 158 -10.49 6.79 1.32
CA LEU A 158 -10.02 6.99 2.69
C LEU A 158 -9.09 8.20 2.66
N ASP A 159 -9.63 9.35 3.04
CA ASP A 159 -8.89 10.61 3.06
C ASP A 159 -8.51 10.98 4.51
N PHE A 160 -7.68 12.01 4.66
CA PHE A 160 -7.10 12.36 5.95
C PHE A 160 -7.36 13.82 6.30
N GLY A 161 -7.70 14.09 7.56
CA GLY A 161 -7.97 15.44 8.04
C GLY A 161 -8.58 15.46 9.44
N SER A 162 -8.21 16.47 10.24
CA SER A 162 -8.66 16.59 11.63
C SER A 162 -9.87 17.52 11.81
N ASP A 163 -10.25 18.29 10.79
CA ASP A 163 -11.30 19.31 10.89
C ASP A 163 -12.54 18.97 10.04
N ASN A 164 -13.70 19.44 10.50
CA ASN A 164 -14.99 19.16 9.86
C ASN A 164 -15.08 19.68 8.42
N LYS A 165 -14.36 20.76 8.08
CA LYS A 165 -14.39 21.34 6.72
C LYS A 165 -13.71 20.39 5.74
N THR A 166 -12.58 19.80 6.11
CA THR A 166 -11.91 18.76 5.33
C THR A 166 -12.82 17.55 5.11
N VAL A 167 -13.51 17.09 6.17
CA VAL A 167 -14.49 15.99 6.08
C VAL A 167 -15.62 16.31 5.09
N ASP A 168 -16.22 17.49 5.20
CA ASP A 168 -17.34 17.88 4.34
C ASP A 168 -16.91 18.09 2.88
N GLU A 169 -15.73 18.66 2.64
CA GLU A 169 -15.20 18.87 1.30
C GLU A 169 -14.85 17.55 0.60
N ALA A 170 -14.16 16.63 1.28
CA ALA A 170 -13.85 15.30 0.74
C ALA A 170 -15.14 14.54 0.39
N ARG A 171 -16.12 14.55 1.29
CA ARG A 171 -17.42 13.91 1.09
C ARG A 171 -18.18 14.51 -0.08
N LYS A 172 -18.17 15.84 -0.21
CA LYS A 172 -18.80 16.54 -1.34
C LYS A 172 -18.18 16.09 -2.66
N GLN A 173 -16.85 16.21 -2.80
CA GLN A 173 -16.14 15.82 -4.02
C GLN A 173 -16.31 14.34 -4.37
N ALA A 174 -16.29 13.45 -3.37
CA ALA A 174 -16.58 12.03 -3.55
C ALA A 174 -18.01 11.79 -4.05
N SER A 175 -19.01 12.45 -3.43
CA SER A 175 -20.42 12.26 -3.76
C SER A 175 -20.77 12.75 -5.18
N GLU A 176 -20.16 13.84 -5.64
CA GLU A 176 -20.31 14.35 -7.01
C GLU A 176 -19.83 13.34 -8.08
N ARG A 177 -18.92 12.43 -7.69
CA ARG A 177 -18.39 11.35 -8.53
C ARG A 177 -19.08 9.99 -8.29
N GLY A 178 -20.04 9.95 -7.37
CA GLY A 178 -20.70 8.71 -6.96
C GLY A 178 -19.77 7.75 -6.21
N PHE A 179 -18.75 8.28 -5.53
CA PHE A 179 -17.86 7.54 -4.63
C PHE A 179 -18.41 7.57 -3.19
N ILE A 180 -17.88 6.71 -2.32
CA ILE A 180 -18.16 6.73 -0.89
C ILE A 180 -16.90 7.14 -0.15
N SER A 181 -16.98 8.19 0.65
CA SER A 181 -15.83 8.75 1.35
C SER A 181 -15.90 8.46 2.85
N LEU A 182 -14.72 8.21 3.42
CA LEU A 182 -14.42 8.23 4.83
C LEU A 182 -13.19 9.14 5.02
N VAL A 183 -13.20 9.97 6.06
CA VAL A 183 -12.05 10.79 6.44
C VAL A 183 -11.59 10.38 7.83
N ALA A 184 -10.29 10.10 7.97
CA ALA A 184 -9.66 9.76 9.23
C ALA A 184 -8.83 10.93 9.77
N ASP A 185 -8.82 11.11 11.09
CA ASP A 185 -8.03 12.13 11.78
C ASP A 185 -6.68 11.60 12.30
N THR A 186 -6.32 10.39 11.91
CA THR A 186 -5.08 9.68 12.25
C THR A 186 -4.51 9.01 11.01
N PRO A 187 -3.20 8.70 10.98
CA PRO A 187 -2.62 7.89 9.91
C PRO A 187 -3.33 6.54 9.76
N SER A 188 -3.39 6.03 8.54
CA SER A 188 -4.11 4.84 8.10
C SER A 188 -3.75 3.65 8.97
N ALA A 189 -2.46 3.34 9.12
CA ALA A 189 -2.00 2.23 9.94
C ALA A 189 -2.43 2.33 11.42
N GLU A 190 -2.71 3.55 11.89
CA GLU A 190 -3.02 3.83 13.29
C GLU A 190 -4.52 3.93 13.57
N ILE A 191 -5.43 3.97 12.58
CA ILE A 191 -6.85 4.27 12.81
C ILE A 191 -7.45 3.37 13.90
N PHE A 192 -7.53 3.90 15.12
CA PHE A 192 -7.90 3.16 16.32
C PHE A 192 -9.26 3.56 16.89
N LYS A 193 -9.96 4.46 16.20
CA LYS A 193 -11.26 4.98 16.59
C LYS A 193 -12.13 5.25 15.36
N LEU A 194 -13.44 5.26 15.58
CA LEU A 194 -14.40 5.72 14.59
C LEU A 194 -14.36 7.26 14.48
N PRO A 195 -14.68 7.84 13.31
CA PRO A 195 -14.79 9.29 13.17
C PRO A 195 -15.79 9.88 14.16
N ALA A 196 -15.43 11.01 14.78
CA ALA A 196 -16.33 11.75 15.65
C ALA A 196 -17.32 12.65 14.88
N TYR A 197 -16.97 13.02 13.64
CA TYR A 197 -17.77 13.86 12.75
C TYR A 197 -17.91 13.20 11.36
N PRO A 198 -19.11 13.23 10.75
CA PRO A 198 -20.39 13.56 11.37
C PRO A 198 -20.74 12.59 12.52
N PRO A 199 -21.58 12.99 13.49
CA PRO A 199 -21.90 12.15 14.66
C PRO A 199 -22.68 10.87 14.31
N ARG A 200 -23.21 10.79 13.09
CA ARG A 200 -23.88 9.62 12.52
C ARG A 200 -23.31 9.34 11.14
N PRO A 201 -23.27 8.07 10.68
CA PRO A 201 -22.81 7.75 9.34
C PRO A 201 -23.56 8.57 8.27
N PRO A 202 -22.87 9.09 7.25
CA PRO A 202 -23.55 9.71 6.12
C PRO A 202 -24.45 8.69 5.41
N ASN A 203 -25.62 9.10 4.90
CA ASN A 203 -26.56 8.19 4.22
C ASN A 203 -26.92 6.93 5.05
N GLU A 204 -27.02 7.10 6.37
CA GLU A 204 -27.41 6.02 7.28
C GLU A 204 -28.76 5.42 6.88
N ASN A 205 -28.83 4.10 6.79
CA ASN A 205 -30.04 3.40 6.37
C ASN A 205 -30.30 2.15 7.23
N PRO A 206 -31.58 1.80 7.45
CA PRO A 206 -31.98 0.65 8.25
C PRO A 206 -31.95 -0.68 7.48
N ASN A 207 -31.58 -0.67 6.19
CA ASN A 207 -31.67 -1.84 5.34
C ASN A 207 -30.51 -2.80 5.60
N SER A 208 -30.77 -4.10 5.42
CA SER A 208 -29.71 -5.11 5.42
C SER A 208 -28.88 -4.98 4.14
N VAL A 209 -27.55 -4.93 4.30
CA VAL A 209 -26.59 -4.80 3.20
C VAL A 209 -26.03 -6.18 2.90
N ILE A 210 -26.43 -6.75 1.75
CA ILE A 210 -26.07 -8.12 1.35
C ILE A 210 -25.07 -8.16 0.19
N SER A 211 -24.69 -7.01 -0.37
CA SER A 211 -23.72 -6.89 -1.45
C SER A 211 -23.02 -5.52 -1.41
N LEU A 212 -21.80 -5.43 -1.95
CA LEU A 212 -20.99 -4.21 -1.94
C LEU A 212 -21.70 -3.04 -2.65
N ASN A 213 -22.53 -3.32 -3.65
CA ASN A 213 -23.28 -2.29 -4.38
C ASN A 213 -24.27 -1.54 -3.49
N MET A 214 -24.82 -2.19 -2.46
CA MET A 214 -25.78 -1.61 -1.52
C MET A 214 -25.13 -0.72 -0.44
N VAL A 215 -23.80 -0.79 -0.28
CA VAL A 215 -23.08 0.04 0.70
C VAL A 215 -23.23 1.52 0.34
N GLN A 216 -23.62 2.36 1.29
CA GLN A 216 -23.73 3.82 1.13
C GLN A 216 -22.78 4.60 2.05
N ASN A 217 -22.20 3.93 3.04
CA ASN A 217 -21.19 4.46 3.95
C ASN A 217 -20.36 3.30 4.53
N PHE A 218 -19.16 3.59 5.00
CA PHE A 218 -18.33 2.59 5.66
C PHE A 218 -17.51 3.23 6.77
N ALA A 219 -16.96 2.40 7.64
CA ALA A 219 -15.93 2.79 8.59
C ALA A 219 -14.78 1.79 8.57
N THR A 220 -13.61 2.25 8.98
CA THR A 220 -12.42 1.42 9.13
C THR A 220 -11.84 1.54 10.54
N VAL A 221 -11.32 0.44 11.08
CA VAL A 221 -10.50 0.41 12.30
C VAL A 221 -9.30 -0.49 12.05
N ARG A 222 -8.12 0.12 11.97
CA ARG A 222 -6.83 -0.54 11.70
C ARG A 222 -6.10 -0.97 12.97
N ASN A 223 -6.44 -0.39 14.12
CA ASN A 223 -5.96 -0.87 15.42
C ASN A 223 -7.10 -0.96 16.43
N SER A 224 -7.60 -2.18 16.67
CA SER A 224 -8.71 -2.40 17.60
C SER A 224 -8.28 -2.54 19.06
N GLY A 225 -6.98 -2.53 19.37
CA GLY A 225 -6.45 -2.74 20.73
C GLY A 225 -7.01 -1.79 21.79
N PRO A 226 -7.16 -0.47 21.51
CA PRO A 226 -7.73 0.47 22.46
C PRO A 226 -9.19 0.22 22.88
N TYR A 227 -9.92 -0.68 22.21
CA TYR A 227 -11.30 -1.03 22.56
C TYR A 227 -11.42 -2.07 23.69
N GLY A 228 -10.31 -2.58 24.23
CA GLY A 228 -10.33 -3.54 25.34
C GLY A 228 -10.33 -4.98 24.83
N GLN A 229 -11.33 -5.78 25.18
CA GLN A 229 -11.48 -7.16 24.69
C GLN A 229 -12.18 -7.20 23.32
N GLN A 230 -11.97 -8.27 22.54
CA GLN A 230 -12.62 -8.43 21.23
C GLN A 230 -14.14 -8.31 21.27
N ALA A 231 -14.79 -8.75 22.35
CA ALA A 231 -16.24 -8.62 22.53
C ALA A 231 -16.67 -7.16 22.73
N GLN A 232 -15.87 -6.38 23.47
CA GLN A 232 -16.13 -4.94 23.68
C GLN A 232 -15.93 -4.16 22.38
N PHE A 233 -14.88 -4.47 21.63
CA PHE A 233 -14.69 -3.95 20.28
C PHE A 233 -15.89 -4.26 19.39
N ALA A 234 -16.29 -5.53 19.31
CA ALA A 234 -17.37 -5.96 18.44
C ALA A 234 -18.72 -5.32 18.82
N LEU A 235 -19.03 -5.20 20.11
CA LEU A 235 -20.22 -4.50 20.60
C LEU A 235 -20.17 -2.99 20.32
N LYS A 236 -18.99 -2.36 20.47
CA LYS A 236 -18.84 -0.94 20.17
C LYS A 236 -19.06 -0.64 18.69
N MET A 237 -18.60 -1.54 17.82
CA MET A 237 -18.91 -1.47 16.40
C MET A 237 -20.40 -1.76 16.14
N HIS A 238 -20.97 -2.78 16.78
CA HIS A 238 -22.40 -3.13 16.74
C HIS A 238 -23.29 -1.91 17.01
N ASP A 239 -22.91 -1.06 17.97
CA ASP A 239 -23.61 0.18 18.34
C ASP A 239 -23.57 1.31 17.29
N THR A 240 -23.21 1.00 16.04
CA THR A 240 -23.20 1.92 14.91
C THR A 240 -24.01 1.37 13.73
N ASN A 241 -24.34 2.25 12.78
CA ASN A 241 -25.17 1.90 11.61
C ASN A 241 -24.41 2.04 10.28
N TYR A 242 -23.09 1.84 10.29
CA TYR A 242 -22.32 1.79 9.05
C TYR A 242 -22.74 0.60 8.18
N ASP A 243 -22.79 0.74 6.85
CA ASP A 243 -23.16 -0.33 5.92
C ASP A 243 -22.05 -1.35 5.69
N ALA A 244 -20.80 -0.93 5.88
CA ALA A 244 -19.64 -1.80 5.87
C ALA A 244 -18.65 -1.42 6.98
N LEU A 245 -18.00 -2.43 7.56
CA LEU A 245 -16.86 -2.26 8.46
C LEU A 245 -15.63 -2.94 7.85
N MET A 246 -14.50 -2.25 7.90
CA MET A 246 -13.20 -2.77 7.48
C MET A 246 -12.30 -2.83 8.70
N VAL A 247 -11.78 -4.00 9.04
CA VAL A 247 -11.02 -4.19 10.29
C VAL A 247 -9.81 -5.08 10.05
N GLU A 248 -8.78 -4.92 10.88
CA GLU A 248 -7.69 -5.91 10.92
C GLU A 248 -8.21 -7.27 11.38
N VAL A 249 -7.56 -8.34 10.91
CA VAL A 249 -7.88 -9.71 11.32
C VAL A 249 -7.56 -9.94 12.80
N PHE A 250 -6.56 -9.24 13.31
CA PHE A 250 -6.07 -9.40 14.68
C PHE A 250 -6.59 -8.29 15.60
N HIS A 251 -6.94 -8.70 16.80
CA HIS A 251 -7.24 -7.83 17.93
C HIS A 251 -6.11 -8.00 18.96
N GLY A 252 -5.14 -7.07 18.93
CA GLY A 252 -3.86 -7.28 19.59
C GLY A 252 -3.09 -8.41 18.92
N ARG A 253 -2.75 -9.47 19.67
CA ARG A 253 -2.00 -10.63 19.15
C ARG A 253 -2.88 -11.79 18.72
N GLU A 254 -4.17 -11.75 19.05
CA GLU A 254 -5.08 -12.85 18.76
C GLU A 254 -5.94 -12.52 17.53
N PRO A 255 -6.20 -13.50 16.65
CA PRO A 255 -7.18 -13.33 15.59
C PRO A 255 -8.58 -13.12 16.18
N LEU A 256 -9.38 -12.25 15.57
CA LEU A 256 -10.79 -12.09 15.93
C LEU A 256 -11.51 -13.45 15.87
N SER A 257 -12.30 -13.76 16.90
CA SER A 257 -13.12 -14.98 16.90
C SER A 257 -14.25 -14.88 15.88
N ARG A 258 -14.76 -16.04 15.43
CA ARG A 258 -15.97 -16.10 14.59
C ARG A 258 -17.15 -15.39 15.24
N GLN A 259 -17.31 -15.48 16.56
CA GLN A 259 -18.39 -14.81 17.28
C GLN A 259 -18.24 -13.28 17.25
N ALA A 260 -17.02 -12.76 17.41
CA ALA A 260 -16.75 -11.33 17.29
C ALA A 260 -17.06 -10.85 15.87
N VAL A 261 -16.59 -11.55 14.84
CA VAL A 261 -16.88 -11.22 13.43
C VAL A 261 -18.39 -11.26 13.14
N GLU A 262 -19.11 -12.26 13.64
CA GLU A 262 -20.57 -12.32 13.45
C GLU A 262 -21.29 -11.16 14.16
N THR A 263 -20.80 -10.74 15.33
CA THR A 263 -21.34 -9.55 16.03
C THR A 263 -21.12 -8.27 15.21
N LEU A 264 -19.95 -8.12 14.57
CA LEU A 264 -19.66 -6.99 13.69
C LEU A 264 -20.64 -6.88 12.52
N LYS A 265 -21.25 -7.99 12.08
CA LYS A 265 -22.17 -8.02 10.93
C LYS A 265 -23.55 -7.44 11.18
N TYR A 266 -23.86 -7.01 12.40
CA TYR A 266 -25.14 -6.38 12.70
C TYR A 266 -24.93 -4.92 13.06
N LYS A 267 -25.75 -4.07 12.46
CA LYS A 267 -25.92 -2.65 12.80
C LYS A 267 -26.67 -2.52 14.14
N LYS A 268 -26.60 -1.35 14.77
CA LYS A 268 -27.36 -1.03 15.99
C LYS A 268 -28.87 -1.19 15.78
N LEU A 269 -29.35 -0.88 14.58
CA LEU A 269 -30.76 -1.04 14.19
C LEU A 269 -31.18 -2.50 13.94
N GLY A 270 -30.27 -3.47 14.09
CA GLY A 270 -30.53 -4.91 13.93
C GLY A 270 -30.38 -5.44 12.50
N ALA A 271 -30.24 -4.57 11.50
CA ALA A 271 -30.01 -4.98 10.12
C ALA A 271 -28.57 -5.46 9.87
N LYS A 272 -28.39 -6.33 8.86
CA LYS A 272 -27.06 -6.83 8.49
C LYS A 272 -26.23 -5.78 7.77
N ARG A 273 -24.91 -5.87 7.94
CA ARG A 273 -23.87 -5.14 7.21
C ARG A 273 -22.75 -6.06 6.78
N LEU A 274 -21.92 -5.58 5.85
CA LEU A 274 -20.73 -6.31 5.42
C LEU A 274 -19.55 -6.04 6.34
N VAL A 275 -18.73 -7.07 6.59
CA VAL A 275 -17.49 -6.93 7.36
C VAL A 275 -16.33 -7.49 6.55
N PHE A 276 -15.32 -6.66 6.33
CA PHE A 276 -14.14 -6.98 5.52
C PHE A 276 -12.88 -7.00 6.38
N ALA A 277 -12.00 -7.96 6.08
CA ALA A 277 -10.69 -8.06 6.71
C ALA A 277 -9.63 -7.34 5.85
N TYR A 278 -8.73 -6.58 6.47
CA TYR A 278 -7.50 -6.19 5.81
C TYR A 278 -6.59 -7.40 5.63
N MET A 279 -6.05 -7.55 4.42
CA MET A 279 -5.10 -8.60 4.08
C MET A 279 -4.02 -7.99 3.20
N ASN A 280 -2.82 -7.81 3.75
CA ASN A 280 -1.69 -7.31 2.98
C ASN A 280 -1.03 -8.46 2.21
N VAL A 281 -0.90 -8.29 0.89
CA VAL A 281 -0.34 -9.31 -0.01
C VAL A 281 1.04 -8.93 -0.57
N GLY A 282 1.46 -7.68 -0.33
CA GLY A 282 2.72 -7.12 -0.81
C GLY A 282 3.83 -7.06 0.24
N THR A 283 3.49 -7.30 1.52
CA THR A 283 4.44 -7.28 2.64
C THR A 283 4.17 -8.43 3.62
N ALA A 284 5.22 -8.91 4.28
CA ALA A 284 5.13 -9.87 5.37
C ALA A 284 5.41 -9.16 6.71
N ALA A 285 4.51 -9.32 7.69
CA ALA A 285 4.75 -8.84 9.05
C ALA A 285 5.30 -9.96 9.94
N SER A 286 6.37 -9.67 10.68
CA SER A 286 7.06 -10.61 11.58
C SER A 286 6.21 -11.06 12.77
N TYR A 287 5.19 -10.27 13.11
CA TYR A 287 4.26 -10.51 14.21
C TYR A 287 3.01 -11.30 13.82
N HIS A 288 2.84 -11.71 12.56
CA HIS A 288 1.74 -12.58 12.15
C HIS A 288 2.08 -14.07 12.32
N TYR A 289 1.06 -14.91 12.54
CA TYR A 289 1.24 -16.33 12.87
C TYR A 289 1.96 -17.15 11.79
N TYR A 290 1.91 -16.70 10.52
CA TYR A 290 2.56 -17.40 9.42
C TYR A 290 4.08 -17.20 9.42
N TRP A 291 4.59 -16.19 10.14
CA TRP A 291 6.01 -15.93 10.24
C TRP A 291 6.71 -17.08 10.97
N ARG A 292 7.74 -17.65 10.35
CA ARG A 292 8.49 -18.77 10.94
C ARG A 292 9.72 -18.26 11.66
N ALA A 293 10.14 -18.94 12.72
CA ALA A 293 11.26 -18.52 13.56
C ALA A 293 12.60 -18.34 12.82
N ASN A 294 12.79 -19.03 11.69
CA ASN A 294 13.99 -18.91 10.86
C ASN A 294 13.89 -17.84 9.76
N TRP A 295 12.74 -17.17 9.63
CA TRP A 295 12.52 -16.12 8.65
C TRP A 295 13.20 -14.81 9.07
N ARG A 296 13.80 -14.13 8.10
CA ARG A 296 14.47 -12.83 8.20
C ARG A 296 14.66 -12.26 6.80
N GLU A 297 15.10 -11.02 6.69
CA GLU A 297 15.52 -10.44 5.41
C GLU A 297 16.47 -11.38 4.65
N GLY A 298 16.14 -11.64 3.39
CA GLY A 298 16.85 -12.56 2.49
C GLY A 298 16.64 -14.06 2.79
N SER A 299 15.86 -14.44 3.80
CA SER A 299 15.61 -15.84 4.12
C SER A 299 14.18 -16.08 4.65
N PRO A 300 13.27 -16.70 3.88
CA PRO A 300 13.42 -17.15 2.51
C PRO A 300 13.76 -15.99 1.57
N TYR A 301 14.34 -16.29 0.41
CA TYR A 301 14.84 -15.27 -0.52
C TYR A 301 13.76 -14.28 -0.98
N TRP A 302 12.49 -14.67 -0.94
CA TRP A 302 11.36 -13.80 -1.27
C TRP A 302 11.02 -12.78 -0.18
N ILE A 303 11.63 -12.84 1.01
CA ILE A 303 11.57 -11.78 2.03
C ILE A 303 12.67 -10.77 1.72
N ASN A 304 12.27 -9.56 1.36
CA ASN A 304 13.17 -8.47 1.00
C ASN A 304 13.35 -7.50 2.19
N SER A 305 13.84 -6.29 1.94
CA SER A 305 14.14 -5.29 2.97
C SER A 305 12.92 -4.92 3.82
N PRO A 306 13.12 -4.54 5.09
CA PRO A 306 12.06 -4.00 5.92
C PRO A 306 11.56 -2.66 5.38
N LEU A 307 10.31 -2.31 5.72
CA LEU A 307 9.76 -0.97 5.47
C LEU A 307 10.45 0.03 6.40
N ARG A 308 10.76 1.23 5.90
CA ARG A 308 11.44 2.25 6.70
C ARG A 308 10.69 2.66 7.97
N ASP A 309 9.37 2.77 7.88
CA ASP A 309 8.53 3.26 8.98
C ASP A 309 7.92 2.11 9.83
N ASP A 310 8.07 0.85 9.39
CA ASP A 310 7.68 -0.35 10.13
C ASP A 310 8.75 -1.45 9.94
N PRO A 311 9.80 -1.51 10.79
CA PRO A 311 10.91 -2.44 10.63
C PRO A 311 10.52 -3.91 10.87
N ASP A 312 9.31 -4.16 11.40
CA ASP A 312 8.74 -5.49 11.57
C ASP A 312 7.92 -5.95 10.36
N ARG A 313 7.79 -5.10 9.33
CA ARG A 313 7.22 -5.46 8.02
C ARG A 313 8.29 -5.48 6.95
N TYR A 314 8.22 -6.47 6.08
CA TYR A 314 9.18 -6.70 5.01
C TYR A 314 8.48 -6.70 3.66
N HIS A 315 9.07 -6.04 2.66
CA HIS A 315 8.64 -6.23 1.27
C HIS A 315 8.79 -7.69 0.88
N VAL A 316 7.88 -8.22 0.08
CA VAL A 316 7.98 -9.60 -0.42
C VAL A 316 7.87 -9.66 -1.92
N GLU A 317 8.61 -10.59 -2.52
CA GLU A 317 8.43 -10.98 -3.93
C GLU A 317 7.06 -11.63 -4.10
N TYR A 318 6.01 -10.82 -4.26
CA TYR A 318 4.62 -11.30 -4.25
C TYR A 318 4.29 -12.26 -5.41
N TRP A 319 5.12 -12.30 -6.46
CA TRP A 319 5.05 -13.28 -7.55
C TRP A 319 5.53 -14.67 -7.13
N ASN A 320 6.24 -14.80 -5.99
CA ASN A 320 6.80 -16.05 -5.51
C ASN A 320 5.70 -17.03 -5.06
N ALA A 321 5.74 -18.26 -5.57
CA ALA A 321 4.73 -19.29 -5.29
C ALA A 321 4.63 -19.67 -3.80
N ASP A 322 5.74 -19.69 -3.07
CA ASP A 322 5.73 -20.01 -1.63
C ASP A 322 4.99 -18.93 -0.84
N TRP A 323 5.28 -17.66 -1.11
CA TRP A 323 4.54 -16.54 -0.50
C TRP A 323 3.05 -16.59 -0.86
N GLN A 324 2.72 -16.83 -2.13
CA GLN A 324 1.33 -16.95 -2.56
C GLN A 324 0.62 -18.11 -1.86
N GLY A 325 1.31 -19.22 -1.59
CA GLY A 325 0.80 -20.35 -0.80
C GLY A 325 0.57 -20.04 0.68
N VAL A 326 1.34 -19.11 1.26
CA VAL A 326 1.07 -18.59 2.62
C VAL A 326 -0.22 -17.77 2.62
N MET A 327 -0.46 -16.99 1.57
CA MET A 327 -1.62 -16.10 1.48
C MET A 327 -2.90 -16.82 1.05
N SER A 328 -2.86 -17.68 0.04
CA SER A 328 -4.06 -18.25 -0.60
C SER A 328 -3.83 -19.68 -1.15
N GLY A 329 -4.91 -20.32 -1.60
CA GLY A 329 -4.86 -21.53 -2.42
C GLY A 329 -4.83 -22.86 -1.66
N ASN A 330 -4.87 -22.85 -0.33
CA ASN A 330 -4.93 -24.08 0.48
C ASN A 330 -5.56 -23.84 1.87
N PRO A 331 -6.00 -24.90 2.59
CA PRO A 331 -6.66 -24.77 3.89
C PRO A 331 -5.79 -24.22 5.03
N ASN A 332 -4.47 -24.10 4.85
CA ASN A 332 -3.56 -23.51 5.83
C ASN A 332 -3.19 -22.06 5.49
N SER A 333 -3.79 -21.49 4.45
CA SER A 333 -3.46 -20.15 3.97
C SER A 333 -4.18 -19.06 4.75
N TYR A 334 -3.64 -17.84 4.71
CA TYR A 334 -4.20 -16.72 5.44
C TYR A 334 -5.64 -16.39 5.03
N LEU A 335 -5.91 -16.35 3.72
CA LEU A 335 -7.26 -16.14 3.20
C LEU A 335 -8.26 -17.21 3.68
N TYR A 336 -7.83 -18.48 3.79
CA TYR A 336 -8.71 -19.54 4.30
C TYR A 336 -9.14 -19.25 5.75
N GLY A 337 -8.21 -18.80 6.60
CA GLY A 337 -8.50 -18.36 7.96
C GLY A 337 -9.54 -17.23 8.02
N ILE A 338 -9.38 -16.21 7.17
CA ILE A 338 -10.31 -15.08 7.05
C ILE A 338 -11.71 -15.56 6.66
N ILE A 339 -11.82 -16.46 5.68
CA ILE A 339 -13.09 -17.05 5.26
C ILE A 339 -13.71 -17.87 6.41
N ALA A 340 -12.90 -18.68 7.10
CA ALA A 340 -13.35 -19.53 8.20
C ALA A 340 -13.82 -18.73 9.44
N GLN A 341 -13.22 -17.57 9.70
CA GLN A 341 -13.69 -16.61 10.72
C GLN A 341 -15.04 -16.00 10.36
N GLY A 342 -15.43 -16.04 9.08
CA GLY A 342 -16.73 -15.62 8.61
C GLY A 342 -16.76 -14.24 7.98
N PHE A 343 -15.63 -13.59 7.71
CA PHE A 343 -15.61 -12.30 6.99
C PHE A 343 -16.34 -12.39 5.63
N ASP A 344 -16.94 -11.29 5.19
CA ASP A 344 -17.68 -11.21 3.92
C ASP A 344 -16.78 -10.88 2.73
N GLY A 345 -15.53 -10.51 2.99
CA GLY A 345 -14.56 -10.20 1.98
C GLY A 345 -13.24 -9.72 2.56
N VAL A 346 -12.36 -9.30 1.67
CA VAL A 346 -11.06 -8.71 2.00
C VAL A 346 -10.89 -7.33 1.36
N VAL A 347 -10.18 -6.46 2.07
CA VAL A 347 -9.50 -5.30 1.51
C VAL A 347 -8.04 -5.70 1.32
N LEU A 348 -7.66 -5.92 0.06
CA LEU A 348 -6.30 -6.32 -0.31
C LEU A 348 -5.38 -5.11 -0.29
N ASP A 349 -4.40 -5.12 0.60
CA ASP A 349 -3.42 -4.06 0.81
C ASP A 349 -2.04 -4.45 0.23
N GLY A 350 -1.17 -3.47 -0.02
CA GLY A 350 0.15 -3.68 -0.61
C GLY A 350 0.14 -3.99 -2.11
N LEU A 351 -0.90 -3.58 -2.84
CA LEU A 351 -1.01 -3.80 -4.28
C LEU A 351 -0.08 -2.92 -5.12
N ASP A 352 0.42 -1.83 -4.55
CA ASP A 352 1.38 -0.88 -5.13
C ASP A 352 2.84 -1.25 -4.89
N VAL A 353 3.12 -2.33 -4.15
CA VAL A 353 4.49 -2.79 -3.88
C VAL A 353 5.27 -3.14 -5.15
N TYR A 354 4.60 -3.38 -6.29
CA TYR A 354 5.29 -3.55 -7.57
C TYR A 354 6.20 -2.35 -7.89
N LYS A 355 5.83 -1.13 -7.46
CA LYS A 355 6.64 0.07 -7.68
C LYS A 355 8.00 -0.04 -7.00
N PHE A 356 8.08 -0.67 -5.82
CA PHE A 356 9.35 -0.93 -5.12
C PHE A 356 10.31 -1.71 -6.01
N PHE A 357 9.80 -2.78 -6.61
CA PHE A 357 10.59 -3.67 -7.47
C PHE A 357 10.84 -3.10 -8.87
N GLU A 358 10.06 -2.11 -9.32
CA GLU A 358 10.32 -1.31 -10.53
C GLU A 358 11.35 -0.17 -10.29
N GLY A 359 11.85 -0.01 -9.06
CA GLY A 359 12.81 1.04 -8.70
C GLY A 359 12.19 2.35 -8.22
N GLY A 360 10.89 2.35 -7.93
CA GLY A 360 10.18 3.44 -7.26
C GLY A 360 10.61 3.59 -5.80
N SER A 361 10.57 4.81 -5.29
CA SER A 361 10.89 5.12 -3.90
C SER A 361 9.77 4.72 -2.94
N GLU A 362 10.09 4.39 -1.69
CA GLU A 362 9.08 4.07 -0.66
C GLU A 362 8.05 5.20 -0.46
N ALA A 363 8.43 6.46 -0.67
CA ALA A 363 7.50 7.59 -0.62
C ALA A 363 6.44 7.59 -1.74
N GLU A 364 6.67 6.86 -2.82
CA GLU A 364 5.73 6.69 -3.94
C GLU A 364 4.83 5.45 -3.79
N ILE A 365 5.18 4.56 -2.85
CA ILE A 365 4.45 3.34 -2.47
C ILE A 365 3.57 3.59 -1.24
N GLN A 366 4.08 4.41 -0.29
CA GLN A 366 3.37 5.06 0.82
C GLN A 366 1.99 5.53 0.36
#